data_AF-A0A7S4KUA1-F1
#
_entry.id   AF-A0A7S4KUA1-F1
#
_cell.length_a   1.000
_cell.length_b   1.000
_cell.length_c   1.000
_cell.angle_alpha   90.00
_cell.angle_beta   90.00
_cell.angle_gamma   90.00
#
_symmetry.space_group_name_H-M   'P 1'
#
loop_
_entity.id
_entity.type
_entity.pdbx_description
1 polymer ?
#
loop_
_entity_poly.entity_id
_entity_poly.type
_entity_poly.pdbx_seq_one_letter_code
_entity_poly.pdbx_strand_id
1 'polypeptide(L)'
;MQTELMIKLIGTRPYESRSMHICNNLKGLIENGKWEVCDWRGVTCDQYRVVGIEWNPEMPTNSVELAQCMMQWLPPTLRRIDISEQTACTRGKFSTRYFPRAAARINFYGNGHIGSLDLMTLPPNIEYLMIANNKLQGPVVLTRLPPTLAYLNVSCNDIRLLIISKFTVEGEHLPGHLERLFYDTTVCKVKYVQ
;
A
#
# COMPACT_ATOMS: atom_id res chain seq x y z
N MET A 1 -8.14 -7.64 18.23
CA MET A 1 -8.24 -7.75 16.75
C MET A 1 -7.16 -6.97 16.01
N GLN A 2 -7.03 -5.64 16.14
CA GLN A 2 -5.98 -4.89 15.42
C GLN A 2 -4.55 -5.33 15.79
N THR A 3 -4.30 -5.61 17.08
CA THR A 3 -3.01 -6.13 17.55
C THR A 3 -2.60 -7.42 16.86
N GLU A 4 -3.52 -8.38 16.73
CA GLU A 4 -3.25 -9.63 16.03
C GLU A 4 -2.97 -9.43 14.54
N LEU A 5 -3.67 -8.50 13.90
CA LEU A 5 -3.44 -8.14 12.50
C LEU A 5 -2.04 -7.54 12.32
N MET A 6 -1.64 -6.65 13.21
CA MET A 6 -0.30 -6.03 13.20
C MET A 6 0.82 -7.05 13.45
N ILE A 7 0.64 -7.95 14.42
CA ILE A 7 1.54 -9.08 14.71
C ILE A 7 1.71 -9.99 13.48
N LYS A 8 0.59 -10.32 12.81
CA LYS A 8 0.62 -11.10 11.56
C LYS A 8 1.31 -10.34 10.43
N LEU A 9 1.02 -9.04 10.29
CA LEU A 9 1.56 -8.18 9.24
C LEU A 9 3.09 -8.15 9.27
N ILE A 10 3.70 -8.09 10.45
CA ILE A 10 5.17 -8.07 10.59
C ILE A 10 5.82 -9.46 10.53
N GLY A 11 5.05 -10.54 10.49
CA GLY A 11 5.60 -11.90 10.34
C GLY A 11 5.83 -12.71 11.60
N THR A 12 5.18 -12.36 12.71
CA THR A 12 5.30 -13.12 13.95
C THR A 12 4.18 -14.17 14.07
N ARG A 13 4.50 -15.36 14.61
CA ARG A 13 3.51 -16.44 14.81
C ARG A 13 2.67 -16.14 16.06
N PRO A 14 1.32 -16.21 16.01
CA PRO A 14 0.45 -15.89 17.15
C PRO A 14 0.46 -16.86 18.35
N TYR A 15 1.36 -17.85 18.41
CA TYR A 15 1.26 -18.98 19.35
C TYR A 15 2.31 -19.01 20.47
N GLU A 16 2.70 -17.85 20.99
CA GLU A 16 3.34 -17.77 22.32
C GLU A 16 2.56 -16.80 23.20
N SER A 17 1.38 -17.25 23.60
CA SER A 17 0.63 -16.62 24.67
C SER A 17 1.43 -16.72 25.97
N ARG A 18 1.75 -15.54 26.54
CA ARG A 18 2.20 -15.29 27.93
C ARG A 18 3.68 -15.45 28.29
N SER A 19 4.57 -15.84 27.39
CA SER A 19 6.00 -15.92 27.72
C SER A 19 6.83 -15.13 26.70
N MET A 20 7.32 -13.97 27.14
CA MET A 20 8.60 -13.26 26.90
C MET A 20 9.59 -13.72 25.79
N HIS A 21 9.18 -14.44 24.75
CA HIS A 21 10.00 -15.01 23.68
C HIS A 21 9.39 -14.75 22.29
N ILE A 22 8.56 -13.70 22.16
CA ILE A 22 8.19 -13.17 20.84
C ILE A 22 9.44 -12.55 20.20
N CYS A 23 10.12 -13.40 19.44
CA CYS A 23 11.07 -13.25 18.35
C CYS A 23 11.96 -11.99 18.32
N ASN A 24 13.27 -12.23 18.15
CA ASN A 24 14.30 -11.27 17.75
C ASN A 24 13.92 -10.33 16.58
N ASN A 25 12.86 -10.62 15.83
CA ASN A 25 12.34 -9.80 14.72
C ASN A 25 11.59 -8.53 15.17
N LEU A 26 11.18 -8.43 16.44
CA LEU A 26 10.63 -7.18 17.01
C LEU A 26 11.72 -6.21 17.46
N LYS A 27 12.98 -6.66 17.47
CA LYS A 27 14.15 -5.90 17.89
C LYS A 27 14.47 -4.84 16.83
N GLY A 28 13.79 -3.71 16.94
CA GLY A 28 13.83 -2.61 15.96
C GLY A 28 12.49 -1.90 15.83
N LEU A 29 11.38 -2.61 16.06
CA LEU A 29 10.01 -2.09 16.04
C LEU A 29 9.54 -1.59 17.41
N ILE A 30 9.97 -2.26 18.49
CA ILE A 30 9.55 -1.94 19.85
C ILE A 30 10.69 -1.26 20.60
N GLU A 31 10.44 -0.06 21.12
CA GLU A 31 11.33 0.57 22.09
C GLU A 31 10.94 0.18 23.52
N ASN A 32 11.93 -0.11 24.35
CA ASN A 32 11.78 -0.21 25.81
C ASN A 32 10.82 -1.29 26.33
N GLY A 33 10.53 -2.33 25.54
CA GLY A 33 9.70 -3.46 25.99
C GLY A 33 8.22 -3.10 26.22
N LYS A 34 7.73 -2.01 25.61
CA LYS A 34 6.30 -1.69 25.60
C LYS A 34 5.60 -2.47 24.48
N TRP A 35 4.72 -3.37 24.85
CA TRP A 35 4.07 -4.32 23.92
C TRP A 35 2.77 -3.78 23.29
N GLU A 36 2.40 -2.54 23.62
CA GLU A 36 1.31 -1.82 23.00
C GLU A 36 1.67 -1.46 21.56
N VAL A 37 0.80 -1.80 20.60
CA VAL A 37 1.04 -1.52 19.18
C VAL A 37 1.20 -0.03 18.89
N CYS A 38 0.54 0.82 19.67
CA CYS A 38 0.66 2.26 19.54
C CYS A 38 2.03 2.80 19.98
N ASP A 39 2.83 2.02 20.70
CA ASP A 39 4.21 2.36 21.05
C ASP A 39 5.22 1.83 20.03
N TRP A 40 4.77 1.13 18.98
CA TRP A 40 5.65 0.63 17.93
C TRP A 40 6.13 1.77 17.04
N ARG A 41 7.40 1.71 16.63
CA ARG A 41 7.98 2.69 15.71
C ARG A 41 7.21 2.74 14.39
N GLY A 42 7.00 3.95 13.89
CA GLY A 42 6.26 4.20 12.66
C GLY A 42 4.76 3.92 12.78
N VAL A 43 4.23 3.60 13.96
CA VAL A 43 2.78 3.41 14.16
C VAL A 43 2.16 4.69 14.71
N THR A 44 1.09 5.15 14.07
CA THR A 44 0.26 6.26 14.58
C THR A 44 -1.08 5.73 15.04
N CYS A 45 -1.49 6.13 16.25
CA CYS A 45 -2.80 5.80 16.81
C CYS A 45 -3.70 7.02 17.02
N ASP A 46 -5.00 6.81 16.83
CA ASP A 46 -6.08 7.74 17.18
C ASP A 46 -6.99 7.03 18.18
N GLN A 47 -7.02 7.50 19.43
CA GLN A 47 -7.77 6.86 20.52
C GLN A 47 -7.51 5.34 20.60
N TYR A 48 -6.23 4.93 20.64
CA TYR A 48 -5.77 3.52 20.67
C TYR A 48 -6.08 2.69 19.41
N ARG A 49 -6.64 3.29 18.35
CA ARG A 49 -6.83 2.62 17.06
C ARG A 49 -5.66 2.94 16.14
N VAL A 50 -5.07 1.91 15.54
CA VAL A 50 -3.99 2.06 14.56
C VAL A 50 -4.57 2.72 13.30
N VAL A 51 -4.10 3.92 12.99
CA VAL A 51 -4.54 4.72 11.83
C VAL A 51 -3.42 5.02 10.84
N GLY A 52 -2.16 4.84 11.23
CA GLY A 52 -1.01 5.05 10.37
C GLY A 52 0.06 3.99 10.60
N ILE A 53 0.70 3.55 9.52
CA ILE A 53 1.97 2.83 9.54
C ILE A 53 2.93 3.47 8.53
N GLU A 54 4.16 3.71 8.97
CA GLU A 54 5.24 4.33 8.19
C GLU A 54 6.51 3.50 8.41
N TRP A 55 6.69 2.49 7.55
CA TRP A 55 7.76 1.50 7.60
C TRP A 55 8.56 1.53 6.28
N ASN A 56 9.15 2.70 6.00
CA ASN A 56 9.94 2.98 4.82
C ASN A 56 11.43 3.22 5.18
N PRO A 57 12.34 3.32 4.18
CA PRO A 57 13.77 3.55 4.43
C PRO A 57 14.14 4.94 4.96
N GLU A 58 13.25 5.94 4.86
CA GLU A 58 13.52 7.30 5.33
C GLU A 58 13.39 7.43 6.86
N MET A 59 13.00 6.36 7.55
CA MET A 59 12.88 6.31 9.00
C MET A 59 14.23 6.56 9.70
N PRO A 60 14.33 7.52 10.63
CA PRO A 60 15.60 7.96 11.26
C PRO A 60 16.35 6.87 12.04
N THR A 61 15.63 5.84 12.49
CA THR A 61 16.18 4.71 13.24
C THR A 61 15.94 3.46 12.42
N ASN A 62 17.01 2.76 12.01
CA ASN A 62 17.07 1.50 11.24
C ASN A 62 15.72 1.02 10.69
N SER A 63 15.57 1.05 9.37
CA SER A 63 14.40 0.57 8.62
C SER A 63 13.75 -0.66 9.25
N VAL A 64 12.44 -0.60 9.48
CA VAL A 64 11.67 -1.77 9.88
C VAL A 64 11.75 -2.78 8.74
N GLU A 65 12.46 -3.88 8.93
CA GLU A 65 12.49 -4.98 7.95
C GLU A 65 11.36 -5.96 8.27
N LEU A 66 10.36 -6.01 7.40
CA LEU A 66 9.26 -6.98 7.54
C LEU A 66 9.74 -8.38 7.15
N ALA A 67 9.35 -9.40 7.92
CA ALA A 67 9.64 -10.79 7.55
C ALA A 67 8.64 -11.35 6.51
N GLN A 68 7.45 -10.74 6.44
CA GLN A 68 6.42 -10.98 5.43
C GLN A 68 5.53 -9.75 5.34
N CYS A 69 4.69 -9.68 4.33
CA CYS A 69 3.76 -8.55 4.17
C CYS A 69 2.61 -9.01 3.29
N MET A 70 1.52 -9.44 3.94
CA MET A 70 0.29 -9.81 3.25
C MET A 70 -0.76 -8.73 3.51
N MET A 71 -1.25 -8.12 2.43
CA MET A 71 -2.25 -7.04 2.51
C MET A 71 -3.53 -7.44 3.24
N GLN A 72 -3.89 -8.74 3.26
CA GLN A 72 -5.05 -9.24 4.01
C GLN A 72 -4.96 -9.04 5.54
N TRP A 73 -3.77 -8.70 6.05
CA TRP A 73 -3.55 -8.41 7.47
C TRP A 73 -3.46 -6.92 7.78
N LEU A 74 -3.68 -6.04 6.81
CA LEU A 74 -3.78 -4.61 7.08
C LEU A 74 -4.97 -4.35 8.02
N PRO A 75 -4.77 -3.68 9.17
CA PRO A 75 -5.88 -3.26 10.01
C PRO A 75 -6.90 -2.40 9.25
N PRO A 76 -8.21 -2.66 9.42
CA PRO A 76 -9.26 -1.95 8.68
C PRO A 76 -9.35 -0.45 9.02
N THR A 77 -8.74 -0.02 10.13
CA THR A 77 -8.72 1.37 10.59
C THR A 77 -7.61 2.22 9.99
N LEU A 78 -6.67 1.61 9.26
CA LEU A 78 -5.57 2.33 8.64
C LEU A 78 -6.08 3.37 7.64
N ARG A 79 -5.52 4.57 7.75
CA ARG A 79 -5.75 5.71 6.86
C ARG A 79 -4.49 6.05 6.06
N ARG A 80 -3.32 5.91 6.68
CA ARG A 80 -2.00 6.14 6.06
C ARG A 80 -1.19 4.86 6.13
N ILE A 81 -0.71 4.41 4.98
CA ILE A 81 0.05 3.18 4.85
C ILE A 81 1.26 3.51 4.01
N ASP A 82 2.44 3.45 4.62
CA ASP A 82 3.70 3.43 3.90
C ASP A 82 4.47 2.18 4.30
N ILE A 83 4.56 1.25 3.35
CA ILE A 83 5.34 0.03 3.45
C ILE A 83 6.13 -0.05 2.14
N SER A 84 6.96 0.95 1.85
CA SER A 84 7.81 0.96 0.67
C SER A 84 9.14 0.24 0.89
N GLU A 85 9.69 -0.30 -0.19
CA GLU A 85 11.01 -0.95 -0.26
C GLU A 85 11.16 -2.15 0.69
N GLN A 86 10.05 -2.87 0.90
CA GLN A 86 10.00 -4.10 1.69
C GLN A 86 10.03 -5.32 0.77
N THR A 87 11.22 -5.87 0.53
CA THR A 87 11.40 -7.04 -0.37
C THR A 87 10.64 -8.30 0.09
N ALA A 88 10.28 -8.39 1.37
CA ALA A 88 9.45 -9.47 1.92
C ALA A 88 7.97 -9.41 1.52
N CYS A 89 7.49 -8.28 0.98
CA CYS A 89 6.13 -8.10 0.46
C CYS A 89 5.86 -8.83 -0.87
N THR A 90 6.86 -9.48 -1.46
CA THR A 90 6.73 -10.25 -2.71
C THR A 90 5.86 -11.50 -2.57
N ARG A 91 5.66 -12.00 -1.33
CA ARG A 91 4.86 -13.19 -1.04
C ARG A 91 3.39 -12.82 -0.86
N GLY A 92 2.60 -13.01 -1.91
CA GLY A 92 1.16 -12.86 -1.87
C GLY A 92 0.63 -12.19 -3.14
N LYS A 93 -0.64 -12.44 -3.45
CA LYS A 93 -1.28 -11.80 -4.60
C LYS A 93 -1.51 -10.32 -4.30
N PHE A 94 -1.01 -9.43 -5.16
CA PHE A 94 -1.38 -8.02 -5.09
C PHE A 94 -2.86 -7.85 -5.44
N SER A 95 -3.63 -7.26 -4.53
CA SER A 95 -5.03 -6.96 -4.75
C SER A 95 -5.48 -5.77 -3.90
N THR A 96 -5.96 -4.73 -4.57
CA THR A 96 -6.50 -3.53 -3.92
C THR A 96 -7.75 -3.82 -3.10
N ARG A 97 -8.41 -4.98 -3.28
CA ARG A 97 -9.54 -5.44 -2.45
C ARG A 97 -9.19 -5.62 -0.98
N TYR A 98 -7.91 -5.83 -0.67
CA TYR A 98 -7.43 -5.94 0.71
C TYR A 98 -7.10 -4.57 1.32
N PHE A 99 -7.17 -3.48 0.56
CA PHE A 99 -6.91 -2.16 1.11
C PHE A 99 -7.99 -1.79 2.13
N PRO A 100 -7.61 -1.28 3.30
CA PRO A 100 -8.55 -0.82 4.31
C PRO A 100 -9.53 0.20 3.74
N ARG A 101 -10.82 0.08 4.06
CA ARG A 101 -11.85 1.03 3.59
C ARG A 101 -11.58 2.47 4.01
N ALA A 102 -10.89 2.66 5.12
CA ALA A 102 -10.52 3.97 5.66
C ALA A 102 -9.24 4.55 5.02
N ALA A 103 -8.56 3.82 4.14
CA ALA A 103 -7.28 4.24 3.57
C ALA A 103 -7.46 5.47 2.67
N ALA A 104 -6.64 6.49 2.95
CA ALA A 104 -6.53 7.72 2.20
C ALA A 104 -5.20 7.84 1.47
N ARG A 105 -4.11 7.31 2.04
CA ARG A 105 -2.77 7.34 1.43
C ARG A 105 -2.12 5.97 1.54
N ILE A 106 -1.71 5.41 0.41
CA ILE A 106 -1.03 4.11 0.33
C ILE A 106 0.24 4.27 -0.51
N ASN A 107 1.36 3.84 0.06
CA ASN A 107 2.66 3.72 -0.58
C ASN A 107 3.17 2.28 -0.46
N PHE A 108 3.26 1.59 -1.60
CA PHE A 108 3.88 0.27 -1.75
C PHE A 108 4.98 0.31 -2.83
N TYR A 109 5.64 1.47 -2.96
CA TYR A 109 6.76 1.64 -3.88
C TYR A 109 7.84 0.58 -3.65
N GLY A 110 8.41 0.00 -4.70
CA GLY A 110 9.65 -0.77 -4.57
C GLY A 110 9.53 -2.13 -3.88
N ASN A 111 8.34 -2.73 -3.80
CA ASN A 111 8.11 -3.98 -3.06
C ASN A 111 8.25 -5.26 -3.92
N GLY A 112 8.46 -5.13 -5.23
CA GLY A 112 8.52 -6.27 -6.15
C GLY A 112 7.20 -7.05 -6.28
N HIS A 113 6.06 -6.43 -5.97
CA HIS A 113 4.75 -7.06 -6.09
C HIS A 113 4.47 -7.52 -7.53
N ILE A 114 3.86 -8.69 -7.66
CA ILE A 114 3.47 -9.30 -8.94
C ILE A 114 1.96 -9.46 -9.05
N GLY A 115 1.48 -9.68 -10.27
CA GLY A 115 0.08 -9.96 -10.57
C GLY A 115 -0.63 -8.79 -11.26
N SER A 116 -1.94 -8.92 -11.45
CA SER A 116 -2.72 -7.91 -12.16
C SER A 116 -3.18 -6.77 -11.24
N LEU A 117 -3.03 -5.53 -11.70
CA LEU A 117 -3.52 -4.35 -10.98
C LEU A 117 -4.98 -4.07 -11.32
N ASP A 118 -5.88 -4.25 -10.34
CA ASP A 118 -7.29 -3.87 -10.43
C ASP A 118 -7.54 -2.60 -9.60
N LEU A 119 -7.84 -1.48 -10.26
CA LEU A 119 -8.14 -0.21 -9.58
C LEU A 119 -9.63 -0.01 -9.29
N MET A 120 -10.51 -0.90 -9.77
CA MET A 120 -11.96 -0.77 -9.56
C MET A 120 -12.38 -1.10 -8.12
N THR A 121 -11.48 -1.68 -7.34
CA THR A 121 -11.73 -2.06 -5.94
C THR A 121 -10.99 -1.21 -4.92
N LEU A 122 -10.52 -0.03 -5.35
CA LEU A 122 -9.94 0.95 -4.45
C LEU A 122 -10.96 1.42 -3.39
N PRO A 123 -10.49 1.75 -2.17
CA PRO A 123 -11.36 2.30 -1.14
C PRO A 123 -11.84 3.71 -1.54
N PRO A 124 -13.05 4.10 -1.13
CA PRO A 124 -13.71 5.31 -1.63
C PRO A 124 -13.04 6.62 -1.20
N ASN A 125 -12.23 6.59 -0.13
CA ASN A 125 -11.55 7.76 0.42
C ASN A 125 -10.08 7.87 -0.02
N ILE A 126 -9.62 7.03 -0.97
CA ILE A 126 -8.23 7.06 -1.40
C ILE A 126 -7.93 8.38 -2.13
N GLU A 127 -6.87 9.06 -1.72
CA GLU A 127 -6.40 10.32 -2.29
C GLU A 127 -5.06 10.16 -2.99
N TYR A 128 -4.22 9.27 -2.45
CA TYR A 128 -2.85 9.06 -2.89
C TYR A 128 -2.55 7.56 -3.00
N LEU A 129 -2.14 7.12 -4.19
CA LEU A 129 -1.69 5.76 -4.43
C LEU A 129 -0.34 5.76 -5.17
N MET A 130 0.70 5.32 -4.47
CA MET A 130 2.04 5.09 -5.00
C MET A 130 2.33 3.59 -5.03
N ILE A 131 2.43 3.04 -6.24
CA ILE A 131 2.72 1.61 -6.48
C ILE A 131 3.79 1.42 -7.55
N ALA A 132 4.56 2.49 -7.81
CA ALA A 132 5.66 2.46 -8.75
C ALA A 132 6.77 1.50 -8.33
N ASN A 133 7.61 1.10 -9.29
CA ASN A 133 8.75 0.21 -9.07
C ASN A 133 8.33 -1.16 -8.50
N ASN A 134 7.39 -1.81 -9.18
CA ASN A 134 6.95 -3.17 -8.88
C ASN A 134 6.96 -4.00 -10.17
N LYS A 135 6.37 -5.20 -10.15
CA LYS A 135 6.26 -6.11 -11.31
C LYS A 135 4.78 -6.41 -11.62
N LEU A 136 3.93 -5.41 -11.41
CA LEU A 136 2.49 -5.52 -11.68
C LEU A 136 2.26 -5.46 -13.18
N GLN A 137 1.25 -6.20 -13.64
CA GLN A 137 0.98 -6.38 -15.06
C GLN A 137 -0.51 -6.18 -15.39
N GLY A 138 -0.81 -6.26 -16.69
CA GLY A 138 -2.17 -6.28 -17.21
C GLY A 138 -2.70 -4.89 -17.61
N PRO A 139 -3.94 -4.85 -18.12
CA PRO A 139 -4.60 -3.58 -18.43
C PRO A 139 -5.00 -2.87 -17.14
N VAL A 140 -4.76 -1.56 -17.09
CA VAL A 140 -5.20 -0.71 -15.98
C VAL A 140 -6.33 0.17 -16.48
N VAL A 141 -7.49 0.01 -15.85
CA VAL A 141 -8.70 0.76 -16.19
C VAL A 141 -8.81 2.00 -15.31
N LEU A 142 -8.78 3.18 -15.92
CA LEU A 142 -8.85 4.48 -15.26
C LEU A 142 -10.22 5.16 -15.40
N THR A 143 -11.22 4.47 -15.94
CA THR A 143 -12.55 5.03 -16.24
C THR A 143 -13.47 5.13 -15.00
N ARG A 144 -13.13 4.48 -13.89
CA ARG A 144 -13.97 4.38 -12.68
C ARG A 144 -13.14 4.53 -11.40
N LEU A 145 -12.27 5.53 -11.37
CA LEU A 145 -11.48 5.83 -10.18
C LEU A 145 -12.37 6.47 -9.10
N PRO A 146 -12.08 6.26 -7.81
CA PRO A 146 -12.71 7.02 -6.74
C PRO A 146 -12.53 8.54 -6.97
N PRO A 147 -13.56 9.36 -6.72
CA PRO A 147 -13.49 10.80 -7.02
C PRO A 147 -12.50 11.56 -6.14
N THR A 148 -12.08 10.97 -5.02
CA THR A 148 -11.07 11.53 -4.12
C THR A 148 -9.64 11.30 -4.60
N LEU A 149 -9.41 10.37 -5.55
CA LEU A 149 -8.06 10.00 -5.96
C LEU A 149 -7.44 11.11 -6.81
N ALA A 150 -6.50 11.83 -6.22
CA ALA A 150 -5.80 12.95 -6.84
C ALA A 150 -4.41 12.55 -7.40
N TYR A 151 -3.72 11.61 -6.74
CA TYR A 151 -2.39 11.16 -7.14
C TYR A 151 -2.36 9.66 -7.39
N LEU A 152 -1.95 9.27 -8.60
CA LEU A 152 -1.71 7.89 -8.98
C LEU A 152 -0.36 7.74 -9.68
N ASN A 153 0.52 6.90 -9.10
CA ASN A 153 1.77 6.53 -9.75
C ASN A 153 1.91 5.01 -9.88
N VAL A 154 1.92 4.55 -11.13
CA VAL A 154 2.06 3.15 -11.53
C VAL A 154 3.30 2.91 -12.40
N SER A 155 4.20 3.90 -12.53
CA SER A 155 5.40 3.79 -13.35
C SER A 155 6.36 2.70 -12.86
N CYS A 156 7.30 2.30 -13.70
CA CYS A 156 8.24 1.22 -13.44
C CYS A 156 7.51 -0.07 -13.02
N ASN A 157 6.55 -0.50 -13.83
CA ASN A 157 5.84 -1.78 -13.70
C ASN A 157 5.77 -2.47 -15.09
N ASP A 158 5.26 -3.69 -15.15
CA ASP A 158 5.01 -4.43 -16.40
C ASP A 158 3.63 -4.11 -17.01
N ILE A 159 3.10 -2.92 -16.74
CA ILE A 159 1.79 -2.44 -17.23
C ILE A 159 1.92 -1.95 -18.66
N ARG A 160 1.27 -2.62 -19.61
CA ARG A 160 1.39 -2.33 -21.05
C ARG A 160 0.18 -1.66 -21.68
N LEU A 161 -0.93 -1.54 -20.97
CA LEU A 161 -2.18 -0.98 -21.49
C LEU A 161 -2.90 -0.15 -20.43
N LEU A 162 -3.11 1.14 -20.69
CA LEU A 162 -4.05 1.98 -19.96
C LEU A 162 -5.36 2.10 -20.73
N ILE A 163 -6.48 2.01 -20.03
CA ILE A 163 -7.81 2.23 -20.59
C ILE A 163 -8.39 3.49 -19.94
N ILE A 164 -8.63 4.51 -20.76
CA ILE A 164 -9.03 5.86 -20.33
C ILE A 164 -10.34 6.25 -21.03
N SER A 165 -11.22 6.98 -20.34
CA SER A 165 -12.46 7.51 -20.94
C SER A 165 -12.15 8.65 -21.91
N LYS A 166 -12.78 8.67 -23.08
CA LYS A 166 -12.52 9.60 -24.20
C LYS A 166 -12.82 11.08 -23.90
N PHE A 167 -13.35 11.41 -22.73
CA PHE A 167 -13.58 12.78 -22.27
C PHE A 167 -12.32 13.50 -21.73
N THR A 168 -11.15 12.88 -21.85
CA THR A 168 -9.85 13.56 -21.89
C THR A 168 -9.81 14.46 -23.12
N VAL A 169 -10.36 15.67 -23.01
CA VAL A 169 -10.31 16.68 -24.08
C VAL A 169 -8.85 16.95 -24.42
N GLU A 170 -8.55 17.00 -25.71
CA GLU A 170 -7.24 17.36 -26.28
C GLU A 170 -6.64 18.55 -25.52
N GLY A 171 -5.56 18.32 -24.78
CA GLY A 171 -4.87 19.38 -24.04
C GLY A 171 -4.38 18.97 -22.65
N GLU A 172 -5.25 18.88 -21.64
CA GLU A 172 -4.78 19.10 -20.25
C GLU A 172 -5.59 18.44 -19.12
N HIS A 173 -6.53 17.52 -19.38
CA HIS A 173 -7.32 16.93 -18.28
C HIS A 173 -6.91 15.49 -18.04
N LEU A 174 -6.48 15.14 -16.83
CA LEU A 174 -6.26 13.75 -16.46
C LEU A 174 -7.60 12.99 -16.32
N PRO A 175 -7.61 11.65 -16.33
CA PRO A 175 -8.83 10.88 -16.19
C PRO A 175 -9.54 11.16 -14.85
N GLY A 176 -10.82 11.52 -14.90
CA GLY A 176 -11.63 11.77 -13.70
C GLY A 176 -11.18 13.01 -12.91
N HIS A 177 -10.86 12.83 -11.64
CA HIS A 177 -10.41 13.88 -10.71
C HIS A 177 -8.90 13.83 -10.43
N LEU A 178 -8.15 13.03 -11.18
CA LEU A 178 -6.71 12.94 -11.00
C LEU A 178 -6.06 14.30 -11.25
N GLU A 179 -5.18 14.71 -10.35
CA GLU A 179 -4.30 15.87 -10.53
C GLU A 179 -2.93 15.44 -11.07
N ARG A 180 -2.51 14.21 -10.76
CA ARG A 180 -1.23 13.66 -11.18
C ARG A 180 -1.35 12.17 -11.51
N LEU A 181 -0.90 11.80 -12.71
CA LEU A 181 -0.82 10.42 -13.19
C LEU A 181 0.59 10.15 -13.73
N PHE A 182 1.25 9.13 -13.21
CA PHE A 182 2.57 8.69 -13.68
C PHE A 182 2.51 7.23 -14.13
N TYR A 183 3.02 6.97 -15.32
CA TYR A 183 3.10 5.65 -15.96
C TYR A 183 4.24 5.64 -16.98
N ASP A 184 4.69 4.45 -17.40
CA ASP A 184 5.80 4.32 -18.35
C ASP A 184 5.34 4.60 -19.79
N THR A 185 5.50 5.84 -20.24
CA THR A 185 5.03 6.32 -21.56
C THR A 185 5.70 5.65 -22.75
N THR A 186 6.88 5.06 -22.55
CA THR A 186 7.66 4.39 -23.61
C THR A 186 7.17 2.98 -23.94
N VAL A 187 6.51 2.31 -22.99
CA VAL A 187 6.07 0.91 -23.14
C VAL A 187 4.56 0.74 -23.01
N CYS A 188 3.88 1.68 -22.34
CA CYS A 188 2.46 1.58 -22.07
C CYS A 188 1.63 2.22 -23.18
N LYS A 189 0.76 1.44 -23.81
CA LYS A 189 -0.20 1.95 -24.80
C LYS A 189 -1.43 2.52 -24.10
N VAL A 190 -1.97 3.61 -24.62
CA VAL A 190 -3.23 4.19 -24.14
C VAL A 190 -4.36 3.85 -25.11
N LYS A 191 -5.43 3.25 -24.59
CA LYS A 191 -6.68 2.98 -25.30
C LYS A 191 -7.79 3.86 -24.75
N TYR A 192 -8.36 4.69 -25.60
CA TYR A 192 -9.51 5.52 -25.25
C TYR A 192 -10.82 4.74 -25.48
N VAL A 193 -11.74 4.81 -24.53
CA VAL A 193 -13.08 4.20 -24.59
C VAL A 193 -14.16 5.26 -24.43
N GLN A 194 -15.29 5.06 -25.11
CA GLN A 194 -16.45 5.96 -25.01
C GLN A 194 -17.12 5.88 -23.64
#